data_AF-A0A930ZFL1-F1
#
_entry.id   AF-A0A930ZFL1-F1
#
_cell.length_a   1.000
_cell.length_b   1.000
_cell.length_c   1.000
_cell.angle_alpha   90.00
_cell.angle_beta   90.00
_cell.angle_gamma   90.00
#
_symmetry.space_group_name_H-M   'P 1'
#
loop_
_entity.id
_entity.type
_entity.pdbx_description
1 polymer ?
#
loop_
_entity_poly.entity_id
_entity_poly.type
_entity_poly.pdbx_seq_one_letter_code
_entity_poly.pdbx_strand_id
1 'polypeptide(L)' 'MAKTVLSKDLISLSEFRANASSLISSLKEQPDKAIIITQNGRAAAVLLSVQE' A
#
# COMPACT_ATOMS: atom_id res chain seq x y z
N MET A 1 10.32 -9.94 -19.75
CA MET A 1 9.63 -9.70 -18.47
C MET A 1 9.35 -8.21 -18.35
N ALA A 2 8.08 -7.81 -18.38
CA ALA A 2 7.72 -6.39 -18.24
C ALA A 2 7.96 -5.97 -16.78
N LYS A 3 8.75 -4.91 -16.58
CA LYS A 3 9.01 -4.34 -15.26
C LYS A 3 7.83 -3.45 -14.89
N THR A 4 6.86 -3.96 -14.14
CA THR A 4 5.76 -3.16 -13.60
C THR A 4 6.32 -2.14 -12.61
N VAL A 5 6.22 -0.86 -12.95
CA VAL A 5 6.66 0.24 -12.08
C VAL A 5 5.51 0.54 -11.13
N LEU A 6 5.58 -0.01 -9.92
CA LEU A 6 4.59 0.27 -8.88
C LEU A 6 4.77 1.70 -8.36
N SER A 7 3.70 2.49 -8.38
CA SER A 7 3.64 3.76 -7.66
C SER A 7 3.59 3.47 -6.17
N LYS A 8 4.49 4.06 -5.38
CA LYS A 8 4.67 3.73 -3.96
C LYS A 8 4.23 4.89 -3.08
N ASP A 9 3.27 4.63 -2.21
CA ASP A 9 2.94 5.51 -1.09
C ASP A 9 3.52 4.96 0.20
N LEU A 10 3.97 5.85 1.08
CA LEU A 10 4.54 5.49 2.38
C LEU A 10 3.67 6.10 3.48
N ILE A 11 3.11 5.26 4.34
CA ILE A 11 2.24 5.69 5.44
C ILE A 11 2.67 5.07 6.77
N SER A 12 2.26 5.68 7.87
CA SER A 12 2.48 5.12 9.20
C SER A 12 1.47 4.02 9.54
N LEU A 13 1.83 3.11 10.45
CA LEU A 13 0.91 2.10 10.98
C LEU A 13 -0.33 2.75 11.63
N SER A 14 -0.15 3.89 12.31
CA SER A 14 -1.26 4.64 12.90
C SER A 14 -2.24 5.17 11.85
N GLU A 15 -1.73 5.71 10.74
CA GLU A 15 -2.54 6.22 9.64
C GLU A 15 -3.27 5.09 8.91
N PHE A 16 -2.59 3.97 8.70
CA PHE A 16 -3.22 2.77 8.15
C PHE A 16 -4.39 2.31 9.04
N ARG A 17 -4.20 2.23 10.36
CA ARG A 17 -5.26 1.81 11.29
C ARG A 17 -6.45 2.77 11.30
N ALA A 18 -6.22 4.08 11.13
CA ALA A 18 -7.28 5.08 11.07
C ALA A 18 -8.10 4.99 9.76
N ASN A 19 -7.46 4.59 8.65
CA ASN A 19 -8.04 4.71 7.30
C ASN A 19 -8.08 3.39 6.51
N ALA A 20 -7.96 2.24 7.18
CA ALA A 20 -7.73 0.94 6.54
C ALA A 20 -8.71 0.62 5.40
N SER A 21 -10.02 0.84 5.63
CA SER A 21 -11.06 0.56 4.63
C SER A 21 -10.88 1.38 3.35
N SER A 22 -10.65 2.69 3.47
CA SER A 22 -10.46 3.58 2.32
C SER A 22 -9.18 3.24 1.56
N LEU A 23 -8.09 2.94 2.27
CA LEU A 23 -6.81 2.56 1.65
C LEU A 23 -6.91 1.24 0.89
N ILE A 24 -7.62 0.24 1.45
CA ILE A 24 -7.86 -1.04 0.78
C ILE A 24 -8.72 -0.83 -0.47
N SER A 25 -9.77 -0.02 -0.42
CA SER A 25 -10.59 0.30 -1.59
C SER A 25 -9.77 1.00 -2.68
N SER A 26 -8.94 1.98 -2.31
CA SER A 26 -8.05 2.67 -3.26
C SER A 26 -7.05 1.72 -3.95
N LEU A 27 -6.51 0.74 -3.21
CA LEU A 27 -5.63 -0.28 -3.80
C LEU A 27 -6.36 -1.18 -4.81
N LYS A 28 -7.65 -1.49 -4.58
CA LYS A 28 -8.45 -2.24 -5.55
C LYS A 28 -8.66 -1.47 -6.85
N GLU A 29 -8.89 -0.17 -6.76
CA GLU A 29 -9.09 0.71 -7.92
C GLU A 29 -7.77 1.00 -8.66
N GLN A 30 -6.64 0.96 -7.96
CA GLN A 30 -5.31 1.25 -8.49
C GLN A 30 -4.38 0.06 -8.27
N PRO A 31 -4.48 -0.98 -9.11
CA PRO A 31 -3.75 -2.23 -8.90
C PRO A 31 -2.22 -2.09 -9.04
N ASP A 32 -1.76 -1.11 -9.82
CA ASP A 32 -0.34 -0.79 -9.97
C ASP A 32 0.22 0.03 -8.78
N LYS A 33 -0.58 0.22 -7.72
CA LYS A 33 -0.19 0.95 -6.53
C LYS A 33 0.26 -0.02 -5.43
N ALA A 34 1.33 0.35 -4.75
CA ALA A 34 1.81 -0.32 -3.55
C ALA A 34 1.81 0.67 -2.37
N ILE A 35 1.36 0.23 -1.20
CA ILE A 35 1.43 1.03 0.02
C ILE A 35 2.43 0.39 0.97
N ILE A 36 3.47 1.13 1.35
CA ILE A 36 4.45 0.72 2.35
C ILE A 36 3.99 1.23 3.70
N ILE A 37 3.72 0.32 4.64
CA ILE A 37 3.42 0.66 6.02
C ILE A 37 4.72 0.71 6.81
N THR A 38 4.91 1.80 7.54
CA THR A 38 6.02 2.00 8.45
C THR A 38 5.60 1.90 9.91
N GLN A 39 6.47 1.35 10.74
CA GLN A 39 6.34 1.36 12.19
C GLN A 39 7.64 1.89 12.78
N ASN A 40 7.55 2.90 13.65
CA ASN A 40 8.71 3.57 14.25
C ASN A 40 9.72 4.07 13.19
N GLY A 41 9.22 4.62 12.08
CA GLY A 41 10.03 5.16 10.98
C GLY A 41 10.73 4.11 10.10
N ARG A 42 10.43 2.82 10.27
CA ARG A 42 11.00 1.73 9.47
C ARG A 42 9.91 0.99 8.71
N ALA A 43 10.22 0.53 7.50
CA ALA A 43 9.29 -0.29 6.72
C ALA A 43 8.98 -1.59 7.48
N ALA A 44 7.69 -1.90 7.61
CA ALA A 44 7.19 -3.05 8.37
C ALA A 44 6.36 -3.99 7.48
N ALA A 45 5.59 -3.45 6.54
CA ALA A 45 4.77 -4.23 5.63
C ALA A 45 4.56 -3.52 4.28
N VAL A 46 4.17 -4.30 3.27
CA VAL A 46 3.74 -3.79 1.95
C VAL A 46 2.34 -4.33 1.67
N LEU A 47 1.44 -3.44 1.30
CA LEU A 47 0.11 -3.77 0.79
C LEU A 47 0.12 -3.67 -0.74
N LEU A 48 -0.43 -4.69 -1.36
CA LEU A 48 -0.61 -4.80 -2.81
C LEU A 48 -2.05 -5.19 -3.09
N SER A 49 -2.57 -4.76 -4.23
CA SER A 49 -3.82 -5.32 -4.76
C SER A 49 -3.55 -6.73 -5.27
N VAL A 50 -4.46 -7.67 -4.96
CA VAL A 50 -4.39 -9.02 -5.52
C VAL A 50 -5.23 -8.99 -6.79
N GLN A 51 -4.58 -9.00 -7.96
CA GLN A 51 -5.23 -9.30 -9.22
C GLN A 51 -5.05 -10.79 -9.50
N GLU A 52 -6.16 -11.51 -9.67
CA GLU A 52 -6.15 -12.81 -10.35
C GLU A 52 -6.01 -12.62 -11.87
#